data_AF-A0A9X3VA39-F1
#
_entry.id   AF-A0A9X3VA39-F1
#
_cell.length_a   1.000
_cell.length_b   1.000
_cell.length_c   1.000
_cell.angle_alpha   90.00
_cell.angle_beta   90.00
_cell.angle_gamma   90.00
#
_symmetry.space_group_name_H-M   'P 1'
#
loop_
_entity.id
_entity.type
_entity.pdbx_description
1 polymer ?
#
loop_
_entity_poly.entity_id
_entity_poly.type
_entity_poly.pdbx_seq_one_letter_code
_entity_poly.pdbx_strand_id
1 'polypeptide(L)'
;MNARIDFPQPPTPVQEFEASAAVQALVHDAALKLGATPEQSREAARTGLFELENHRVGVVPNADEDTLLLSIELGDAYFADPARARAGLIANMNLFVKAGVVFARGLRGSVLVGRWPATDADYLANGVRQMGALAQGFGVPSTSEATDSLSTPVAAVEALQE
;
A
#
# COMPACT_ATOMS: atom_id res chain seq x y z
N MET A 1 41.80 -2.04 13.55
CA MET A 1 40.81 -2.83 12.80
C MET A 1 39.61 -3.00 13.73
N ASN A 2 38.58 -2.16 13.61
CA ASN A 2 37.44 -2.18 14.54
C ASN A 2 36.34 -3.05 13.94
N ALA A 3 36.06 -4.19 14.57
CA ALA A 3 34.94 -5.03 14.20
C ALA A 3 33.63 -4.29 14.52
N ARG A 4 32.77 -4.11 13.51
CA ARG A 4 31.39 -3.68 13.71
C ARG A 4 30.67 -4.79 14.45
N ILE A 5 30.25 -4.52 15.68
CA ILE A 5 29.33 -5.37 16.41
C ILE A 5 27.96 -5.04 15.85
N ASP A 6 27.43 -5.91 14.99
CA ASP A 6 26.04 -5.84 14.56
C ASP A 6 25.17 -6.33 15.72
N PHE A 7 24.48 -5.38 16.36
CA PHE A 7 23.44 -5.72 17.32
C PHE A 7 22.26 -6.32 16.55
N PRO A 8 21.72 -7.48 16.97
CA PRO A 8 20.49 -7.99 16.38
C PRO A 8 19.41 -6.94 16.54
N GLN A 9 18.96 -6.39 15.41
CA GLN A 9 17.90 -5.40 15.39
C GLN A 9 16.65 -6.08 15.97
N PRO A 10 16.05 -5.55 17.05
CA PRO A 10 14.82 -6.14 17.57
C PRO A 10 13.78 -6.17 16.43
N PRO A 11 12.94 -7.22 16.37
CA PRO A 11 11.88 -7.27 15.37
C PRO A 11 11.11 -5.96 15.42
N THR A 12 10.96 -5.30 14.27
CA THR A 12 10.25 -4.03 14.20
C THR A 12 8.87 -4.25 14.83
N PRO A 13 8.50 -3.52 15.90
CA PRO A 13 7.22 -3.74 16.55
C PRO A 13 6.13 -3.57 15.50
N VAL A 14 5.26 -4.58 15.40
CA VAL A 14 4.12 -4.52 14.50
C VAL A 14 3.25 -3.38 15.01
N GLN A 15 3.08 -2.34 14.20
CA GLN A 15 2.27 -1.18 14.55
C GLN A 15 0.85 -1.64 14.89
N GLU A 16 0.41 -1.30 16.10
CA GLU A 16 -0.98 -1.56 16.52
C GLU A 16 -1.90 -0.47 15.96
N PHE A 17 -3.12 -0.88 15.65
CA PHE A 17 -4.17 0.01 15.18
C PHE A 17 -4.75 0.76 16.37
N GLU A 18 -4.21 1.95 16.64
CA GLU A 18 -4.69 2.88 17.65
C GLU A 18 -6.05 3.46 17.23
N ALA A 19 -7.11 2.65 17.33
CA ALA A 19 -8.48 2.98 16.98
C ALA A 19 -9.45 2.41 18.02
N SER A 20 -10.62 3.02 18.18
CA SER A 20 -11.66 2.48 19.05
C SER A 20 -12.15 1.11 18.60
N ALA A 21 -12.76 0.38 19.52
CA ALA A 21 -13.36 -0.93 19.24
C ALA A 21 -14.40 -0.88 18.10
N ALA A 22 -15.08 0.26 17.91
CA ALA A 22 -16.04 0.43 16.84
C ALA A 22 -15.35 0.48 15.46
N VAL A 23 -14.26 1.24 15.34
CA VAL A 23 -13.46 1.31 14.11
C VAL A 23 -12.73 -0.01 13.84
N GLN A 24 -12.24 -0.69 14.88
CA GLN A 24 -11.66 -2.03 14.74
C GLN A 24 -12.68 -3.04 14.20
N ALA A 25 -13.91 -3.04 14.73
CA ALA A 25 -14.99 -3.89 14.22
C ALA A 25 -15.36 -3.55 12.77
N LEU A 26 -15.40 -2.25 12.43
CA LEU A 26 -15.64 -1.78 11.06
C LEU A 26 -14.58 -2.33 10.08
N VAL A 27 -13.30 -2.25 10.44
CA VAL A 27 -12.19 -2.77 9.62
C VAL A 27 -12.24 -4.29 9.50
N HIS A 28 -12.51 -5.00 10.60
CA HIS A 28 -12.70 -6.45 10.59
C HIS A 28 -13.81 -6.86 9.61
N ASP A 29 -14.98 -6.24 9.71
CA ASP A 29 -16.14 -6.57 8.89
C ASP A 29 -15.93 -6.21 7.42
N ALA A 30 -15.24 -5.09 7.14
CA ALA A 30 -14.86 -4.73 5.78
C ALA A 30 -13.87 -5.74 5.19
N ALA A 31 -12.88 -6.19 5.96
CA ALA A 31 -11.92 -7.21 5.52
C ALA A 31 -12.62 -8.54 5.18
N LEU A 32 -13.58 -8.99 6.00
CA LEU A 32 -14.39 -10.17 5.70
C LEU A 32 -15.18 -10.02 4.39
N LYS A 33 -15.78 -8.84 4.16
CA LYS A 33 -16.50 -8.54 2.91
C LYS A 33 -15.60 -8.50 1.68
N LEU A 34 -14.31 -8.22 1.88
CA LEU A 34 -13.29 -8.27 0.84
C LEU A 34 -12.77 -9.69 0.59
N GLY A 35 -13.24 -10.69 1.35
CA GLY A 35 -12.87 -12.09 1.19
C GLY A 35 -11.71 -12.56 2.07
N ALA A 36 -11.28 -11.74 3.05
CA ALA A 36 -10.26 -12.15 4.00
C ALA A 36 -10.76 -13.29 4.90
N THR A 37 -9.85 -14.15 5.36
CA THR A 37 -10.18 -15.17 6.36
C THR A 37 -10.48 -14.51 7.72
N PRO A 38 -11.16 -15.22 8.65
CA PRO A 38 -11.37 -14.70 10.01
C PRO A 38 -10.08 -14.30 10.74
N GLU A 39 -8.98 -15.01 10.51
CA GLU A 39 -7.68 -14.69 11.09
C GLU A 39 -7.10 -13.41 10.49
N GLN A 40 -7.15 -13.28 9.16
CA GLN A 40 -6.68 -12.08 8.45
C GLN A 40 -7.51 -10.85 8.81
N SER A 41 -8.83 -10.98 8.94
CA SER A 41 -9.70 -9.87 9.34
C SER A 41 -9.44 -9.38 10.77
N ARG A 42 -9.12 -10.29 11.70
CA ARG A 42 -8.71 -9.92 13.06
C ARG A 42 -7.36 -9.22 13.07
N GLU A 43 -6.41 -9.70 12.28
CA GLU A 43 -5.12 -9.06 12.14
C GLU A 43 -5.23 -7.67 11.49
N ALA A 44 -6.12 -7.52 10.50
CA ALA A 44 -6.46 -6.24 9.89
C ALA A 44 -7.01 -5.24 10.91
N ALA A 45 -7.93 -5.66 11.77
CA ALA A 45 -8.45 -4.83 12.84
C ALA A 45 -7.42 -4.53 13.94
N ARG A 46 -6.44 -5.42 14.14
CA ARG A 46 -5.38 -5.23 15.14
C ARG A 46 -4.27 -4.29 14.66
N THR A 47 -3.97 -4.29 13.36
CA THR A 47 -2.81 -3.58 12.81
C THR A 47 -3.17 -2.44 11.85
N GLY A 48 -4.42 -2.40 11.38
CA GLY A 48 -4.87 -1.50 10.32
C GLY A 48 -4.33 -1.92 8.95
N LEU A 49 -3.67 -3.08 8.84
CA LEU A 49 -2.99 -3.53 7.62
C LEU A 49 -3.56 -4.86 7.16
N PHE A 50 -3.84 -4.99 5.87
CA PHE A 50 -4.23 -6.26 5.26
C PHE A 50 -3.91 -6.30 3.77
N GLU A 51 -3.88 -7.50 3.21
CA GLU A 51 -3.64 -7.72 1.78
C GLU A 51 -4.99 -7.78 1.05
N LEU A 52 -5.09 -7.04 -0.06
CA LEU A 52 -6.15 -7.17 -1.04
C LEU A 52 -5.51 -7.53 -2.38
N GLU A 53 -5.82 -8.72 -2.89
CA GLU A 53 -5.22 -9.24 -4.13
C GLU A 53 -3.68 -9.22 -4.05
N ASN A 54 -3.02 -8.29 -4.75
CA ASN A 54 -1.56 -8.11 -4.76
C ASN A 54 -1.13 -6.78 -4.13
N HIS A 55 -2.02 -6.12 -3.39
CA HIS A 55 -1.82 -4.80 -2.82
C HIS A 55 -1.95 -4.86 -1.30
N ARG A 56 -0.95 -4.32 -0.62
CA ARG A 56 -1.04 -4.06 0.81
C ARG A 56 -1.85 -2.79 1.05
N VAL A 57 -2.94 -2.94 1.79
CA VAL A 57 -3.86 -1.87 2.18
C VAL A 57 -3.56 -1.45 3.62
N GLY A 58 -3.45 -0.15 3.84
CA GLY A 58 -3.40 0.45 5.16
C GLY A 58 -4.66 1.25 5.47
N VAL A 59 -5.11 1.16 6.71
CA VAL A 59 -6.20 1.93 7.28
C VAL A 59 -5.66 2.64 8.50
N VAL A 60 -5.92 3.94 8.61
CA VAL A 60 -5.55 4.77 9.76
C VAL A 60 -6.72 5.68 10.10
N PRO A 61 -7.26 5.68 11.33
CA PRO A 61 -8.29 6.63 11.69
C PRO A 61 -7.71 8.04 11.81
N ASN A 62 -8.52 9.04 11.50
CA ASN A 62 -8.25 10.40 11.95
C ASN A 62 -8.50 10.51 13.47
N ALA A 63 -8.04 11.59 14.10
CA ALA A 63 -8.18 11.80 15.55
C ALA A 63 -9.64 11.82 16.05
N ASP A 64 -10.59 12.19 15.19
CA ASP A 64 -12.02 12.17 15.47
C ASP A 64 -12.69 10.82 15.15
N GLU A 65 -11.96 9.89 14.54
CA GLU A 65 -12.42 8.58 14.08
C GLU A 65 -13.61 8.56 13.10
N ASP A 66 -14.19 9.71 12.79
CA ASP A 66 -15.27 9.86 11.80
C ASP A 66 -14.79 9.58 10.37
N THR A 67 -13.47 9.65 10.16
CA THR A 67 -12.86 9.39 8.86
C THR A 67 -11.61 8.54 8.96
N LEU A 68 -11.44 7.68 7.96
CA LEU A 68 -10.31 6.79 7.78
C LEU A 68 -9.47 7.29 6.61
N LEU A 69 -8.16 7.27 6.79
CA LEU A 69 -7.20 7.32 5.70
C LEU A 69 -6.97 5.91 5.21
N LEU A 70 -7.27 5.68 3.94
CA LEU A 70 -6.97 4.44 3.24
C LEU A 70 -5.73 4.66 2.41
N SER A 71 -4.79 3.73 2.48
CA SER A 71 -3.59 3.72 1.67
C SER A 71 -3.44 2.39 0.95
N ILE A 72 -2.88 2.42 -0.25
CA ILE A 72 -2.42 1.24 -0.98
C ILE A 72 -0.94 1.44 -1.29
N GLU A 73 -0.11 0.48 -0.87
CA GLU A 73 1.31 0.46 -1.22
C GLU A 73 1.47 0.16 -2.72
N LEU A 74 2.25 1.01 -3.40
CA LEU A 74 2.62 0.87 -4.81
C LEU A 74 4.01 0.25 -4.98
N GLY A 75 4.70 -0.01 -3.86
CA GLY A 75 6.09 -0.46 -3.82
C GLY A 75 7.11 0.68 -3.85
N ASP A 76 8.30 0.38 -3.33
CA ASP A 76 9.41 1.34 -3.20
C ASP A 76 9.93 1.83 -4.56
N ALA A 77 9.84 1.00 -5.59
CA ALA A 77 10.34 1.30 -6.93
C ALA A 77 9.42 2.23 -7.74
N TYR A 78 8.16 2.42 -7.35
CA TYR A 78 7.17 3.09 -8.21
C TYR A 78 7.55 4.54 -8.56
N PHE A 79 8.03 5.31 -7.58
CA PHE A 79 8.58 6.65 -7.76
C PHE A 79 10.11 6.70 -7.87
N ALA A 80 10.78 5.56 -8.04
CA ALA A 80 12.20 5.54 -8.38
C ALA A 80 12.44 6.00 -9.82
N ASP A 81 11.47 5.78 -10.73
CA ASP A 81 11.46 6.35 -12.07
C ASP A 81 11.03 7.83 -12.03
N PRO A 82 11.91 8.79 -12.40
CA PRO A 82 11.57 10.21 -12.42
C PRO A 82 10.40 10.57 -13.34
N ALA A 83 10.23 9.85 -14.45
CA ALA A 83 9.12 10.10 -15.37
C ALA A 83 7.78 9.73 -14.73
N ARG A 84 7.72 8.58 -14.02
CA ARG A 84 6.55 8.17 -13.23
C ARG A 84 6.29 9.10 -12.06
N ALA A 85 7.32 9.52 -11.32
CA ALA A 85 7.17 10.47 -10.22
C ALA A 85 6.57 11.80 -10.70
N ARG A 86 7.05 12.32 -11.84
CA ARG A 86 6.49 13.53 -12.46
C ARG A 86 5.06 13.34 -12.94
N ALA A 87 4.75 12.21 -13.58
CA ALA A 87 3.42 11.89 -14.04
C ALA A 87 2.42 11.80 -12.86
N GLY A 88 2.80 11.11 -11.78
CA GLY A 88 1.99 11.01 -10.56
C GLY A 88 1.70 12.38 -9.93
N LEU A 89 2.71 13.26 -9.83
CA LEU A 89 2.51 14.61 -9.31
C LEU A 89 1.54 15.44 -10.18
N ILE A 90 1.63 15.34 -11.50
CA ILE A 90 0.71 16.03 -12.42
C ILE A 90 -0.71 15.45 -12.32
N ALA A 91 -0.82 14.13 -12.13
CA ALA A 91 -2.10 13.44 -12.03
C ALA A 91 -2.86 13.76 -10.72
N ASN A 92 -2.15 14.11 -9.63
CA ASN A 92 -2.74 14.29 -8.30
C ASN A 92 -3.93 15.23 -8.26
N MET A 93 -3.89 16.37 -8.95
CA MET A 93 -5.01 17.31 -8.95
C MET A 93 -6.27 16.68 -9.55
N ASN A 94 -6.11 15.93 -10.65
CA ASN A 94 -7.24 15.26 -11.30
C ASN A 94 -7.76 14.09 -10.46
N LEU A 95 -6.85 13.29 -9.88
CA LEU A 95 -7.21 12.17 -9.01
C LEU A 95 -7.95 12.62 -7.75
N PHE A 96 -7.50 13.71 -7.13
CA PHE A 96 -8.14 14.27 -5.96
C PHE A 96 -9.57 14.72 -6.28
N VAL A 97 -9.75 15.48 -7.36
CA VAL A 97 -11.07 16.01 -7.75
C VAL A 97 -12.03 14.92 -8.22
N LYS A 98 -11.53 13.86 -8.88
CA LYS A 98 -12.39 12.83 -9.48
C LYS A 98 -12.64 11.62 -8.59
N ALA A 99 -11.68 11.26 -7.76
CA ALA A 99 -11.70 10.02 -6.99
C ALA A 99 -11.36 10.21 -5.51
N GLY A 100 -11.04 11.44 -5.06
CA GLY A 100 -10.69 11.69 -3.66
C GLY A 100 -9.38 11.03 -3.22
N VAL A 101 -8.54 10.61 -4.17
CA VAL A 101 -7.26 9.95 -3.91
C VAL A 101 -6.10 10.75 -4.48
N VAL A 102 -4.92 10.58 -3.89
CA VAL A 102 -3.68 11.19 -4.34
C VAL A 102 -2.53 10.19 -4.24
N PHE A 103 -1.54 10.34 -5.10
CA PHE A 103 -0.23 9.79 -4.89
C PHE A 103 0.51 10.53 -3.77
N ALA A 104 1.14 9.76 -2.88
CA ALA A 104 1.98 10.27 -1.82
C ALA A 104 3.20 9.36 -1.60
N ARG A 105 4.13 9.81 -0.75
CA ARG A 105 5.19 8.96 -0.19
C ARG A 105 4.83 8.65 1.26
N GLY A 106 4.59 7.37 1.55
CA GLY A 106 4.45 6.86 2.90
C GLY A 106 5.81 6.47 3.48
N LEU A 107 5.81 6.00 4.73
CA LEU A 107 7.01 5.53 5.43
C LEU A 107 7.66 4.30 4.77
N ARG A 108 6.85 3.49 4.06
CA ARG A 108 7.24 2.24 3.39
C ARG A 108 7.26 2.37 1.87
N GLY A 109 7.43 3.59 1.36
CA GLY A 109 7.52 3.84 -0.08
C GLY A 109 6.32 4.55 -0.68
N SER A 110 6.12 4.35 -1.98
CA SER A 110 5.11 5.07 -2.75
C SER A 110 3.72 4.53 -2.42
N VAL A 111 2.73 5.41 -2.23
CA VAL A 111 1.37 5.03 -1.88
C VAL A 111 0.33 5.80 -2.69
N LEU A 112 -0.80 5.17 -2.96
CA LEU A 112 -2.06 5.89 -3.20
C LEU A 112 -2.75 6.07 -1.86
N VAL A 113 -3.26 7.26 -1.58
CA VAL A 113 -3.96 7.56 -0.32
C VAL A 113 -5.24 8.34 -0.59
N GLY A 114 -6.28 8.07 0.17
CA GLY A 114 -7.50 8.88 0.16
C GLY A 114 -8.24 8.81 1.49
N ARG A 115 -9.29 9.62 1.61
CA ARG A 115 -10.08 9.75 2.83
C ARG A 115 -11.46 9.15 2.64
N TRP A 116 -11.87 8.29 3.57
CA TRP A 116 -13.18 7.65 3.59
C TRP A 116 -13.92 7.92 4.91
N PRO A 117 -15.21 8.25 4.87
CA PRO A 117 -16.08 8.19 6.04
C PRO A 117 -16.04 6.83 6.75
N ALA A 118 -15.97 6.84 8.08
CA ALA A 118 -16.05 5.66 8.93
C ALA A 118 -17.53 5.27 9.20
N THR A 119 -18.32 5.08 8.13
CA THR A 119 -19.77 4.85 8.27
C THR A 119 -20.11 3.38 8.49
N ASP A 120 -19.82 2.55 7.50
CA ASP A 120 -20.21 1.14 7.47
C ASP A 120 -19.23 0.31 6.64
N ALA A 121 -19.24 -0.99 6.90
CA ALA A 121 -18.27 -1.91 6.32
C ALA A 121 -18.44 -2.11 4.80
N ASP A 122 -19.65 -1.92 4.24
CA ASP A 122 -19.85 -2.01 2.79
C ASP A 122 -19.22 -0.82 2.08
N TYR A 123 -19.43 0.38 2.62
CA TYR A 123 -18.86 1.60 2.09
C TYR A 123 -17.33 1.58 2.14
N LEU A 124 -16.76 1.13 3.26
CA LEU A 124 -15.32 0.95 3.41
C LEU A 124 -14.78 -0.09 2.42
N ALA A 125 -15.40 -1.28 2.34
CA ALA A 125 -14.97 -2.31 1.39
C ALA A 125 -15.04 -1.83 -0.07
N ASN A 126 -16.08 -1.09 -0.44
CA ASN A 126 -16.18 -0.51 -1.78
C ASN A 126 -15.09 0.53 -2.05
N GLY A 127 -14.76 1.36 -1.06
CA GLY A 127 -13.63 2.29 -1.14
C GLY A 127 -12.30 1.57 -1.40
N VAL A 128 -12.03 0.52 -0.64
CA VAL A 128 -10.83 -0.30 -0.78
C VAL A 128 -10.75 -0.97 -2.17
N ARG A 129 -11.86 -1.51 -2.69
CA ARG A 129 -11.91 -2.05 -4.07
C ARG A 129 -11.64 -0.98 -5.12
N GLN A 130 -12.22 0.22 -4.97
CA GLN A 130 -11.99 1.32 -5.90
C GLN A 130 -10.52 1.75 -5.92
N MET A 131 -9.89 1.85 -4.74
CA MET A 131 -8.46 2.12 -4.64
C MET A 131 -7.62 1.04 -5.29
N GLY A 132 -7.95 -0.24 -5.08
CA GLY A 132 -7.26 -1.37 -5.70
C GLY A 132 -7.32 -1.31 -7.22
N ALA A 133 -8.50 -1.06 -7.78
CA ALA A 133 -8.70 -0.91 -9.23
C ALA A 133 -7.90 0.29 -9.80
N LEU A 134 -7.82 1.41 -9.06
CA LEU A 134 -6.99 2.55 -9.46
C LEU A 134 -5.50 2.17 -9.45
N ALA A 135 -5.01 1.50 -8.40
CA ALA A 135 -3.63 1.05 -8.30
C ALA A 135 -3.24 0.14 -9.48
N GLN A 136 -4.11 -0.80 -9.85
CA GLN A 136 -3.92 -1.66 -11.02
C GLN A 136 -3.85 -0.88 -12.34
N GLY A 137 -4.76 0.09 -12.53
CA GLY A 137 -4.76 0.95 -13.72
C GLY A 137 -3.46 1.74 -13.92
N PHE A 138 -2.72 1.98 -12.83
CA PHE A 138 -1.43 2.67 -12.83
C PHE A 138 -0.22 1.74 -13.03
N GLY A 139 -0.45 0.45 -13.29
CA GLY A 139 0.59 -0.54 -13.60
C GLY A 139 1.55 -0.74 -12.44
N VAL A 140 1.02 -0.78 -11.21
CA VAL A 140 1.78 -1.15 -10.03
C VAL A 140 2.20 -2.61 -10.17
N PRO A 141 3.51 -2.93 -10.18
CA PRO A 141 3.96 -4.31 -10.28
C PRO A 141 3.42 -5.09 -9.09
N SER A 142 2.91 -6.29 -9.36
CA SER A 142 2.38 -7.16 -8.30
C SER A 142 3.51 -7.50 -7.33
N THR A 143 3.22 -7.63 -6.03
CA THR A 143 4.23 -8.05 -5.03
C THR A 143 4.96 -9.35 -5.39
N SER A 144 4.36 -10.19 -6.25
CA SER A 144 4.97 -11.39 -6.82
C SER A 144 6.11 -11.14 -7.82
N GLU A 145 6.15 -10.00 -8.51
CA GLU A 145 7.14 -9.72 -9.57
C GLU A 145 8.45 -9.11 -9.03
N ALA A 146 8.45 -8.64 -7.78
CA ALA A 146 9.64 -8.08 -7.14
C ALA A 146 10.77 -9.12 -6.92
N THR A 147 10.46 -10.41 -6.97
CA THR A 147 11.42 -11.50 -6.80
C THR A 147 12.02 -12.04 -8.09
N ASP A 148 11.43 -11.76 -9.26
CA ASP A 148 11.83 -12.41 -10.52
C ASP A 148 12.73 -11.56 -11.44
N SER A 149 12.99 -10.30 -11.08
CA SER A 149 13.78 -9.39 -11.92
C SER A 149 15.30 -9.43 -11.65
N LEU A 150 15.81 -10.40 -10.88
CA LEU A 150 17.24 -10.56 -10.59
C LEU A 150 17.91 -11.68 -11.40
N SER A 151 17.41 -12.01 -12.58
CA SER A 151 18.10 -12.94 -13.48
C SER A 151 17.97 -12.54 -14.95
N THR A 152 18.87 -11.65 -15.37
CA THR A 152 19.35 -11.71 -16.76
C THR A 152 20.85 -11.40 -16.76
N PRO A 153 21.72 -12.40 -16.94
CA PRO A 153 23.13 -12.14 -17.21
C PRO A 153 23.25 -11.49 -18.58
N VAL A 154 23.89 -10.31 -18.63
CA VAL A 154 24.30 -9.63 -19.85
C VAL A 154 25.28 -10.53 -20.59
N ALA A 155 24.85 -11.11 -21.70
CA ALA A 155 25.73 -11.79 -22.63
C ALA A 155 25.55 -11.20 -24.04
N ALA A 156 26.67 -10.75 -24.58
CA ALA A 156 27.00 -10.60 -26.00
C ALA A 156 26.37 -9.43 -26.78
N VAL A 157 27.09 -8.29 -26.82
CA VAL A 157 27.30 -7.54 -28.08
C VAL A 157 28.70 -6.92 -28.09
N GLU A 158 29.73 -7.72 -28.36
CA GLU A 158 31.01 -7.24 -28.91
C GLU A 158 31.50 -8.23 -29.96
N ALA A 159 31.03 -8.06 -31.19
CA ALA A 159 31.69 -8.50 -32.40
C ALA A 159 30.88 -7.97 -33.59
N LEU A 160 31.25 -6.78 -34.10
CA LEU A 160 31.13 -6.32 -35.48
C LEU A 160 31.35 -4.80 -35.51
N GLN A 161 32.62 -4.41 -35.50
CA GLN A 161 33.04 -3.19 -36.19
C GLN A 161 34.11 -3.61 -37.21
N GLU A 162 33.90 -3.11 -38.42
CA GLU A 162 34.71 -3.24 -39.63
C GLU A 162 36.17 -2.80 -39.44
#